data_AF-A0A080WMD6-F1
#
_entry.id   AF-A0A080WMD6-F1
#
_cell.length_a   1.000
_cell.length_b   1.000
_cell.length_c   1.000
_cell.angle_alpha   90.00
_cell.angle_beta   90.00
_cell.angle_gamma   90.00
#
_symmetry.space_group_name_H-M   'P 1'
#
loop_
_entity.id
_entity.type
_entity.pdbx_description
1 polymer ?
#
loop_
_entity_poly.entity_id
_entity_poly.type
_entity_poly.pdbx_seq_one_letter_code
_entity_poly.pdbx_strand_id
1 'polypeptide(L)'
;MTPTAHVQVLSQYLQLAPHLEIPAEHPFARPVLRHPDFSPNNILVNSDNEIVGVIDWQHAAVLPLGLCANIPSYFQNWGDPVSERLATPMVKRPENFDTLSEAEQESIKETMRKQIAHFYYAALTMKQLPDHFDALRNYNSMLRAKLFTLAGAPWEGDTLSLKHAIIEAYQKWPIPLEKSSYPNVVNCPVQFTREEILKCVTDFAQEQEKLQEFTEMKACANVDSVGWVPDDEHLEKSRDIARIIKAGLLEHSTTELEREAIRNHFPFDDHDEDL
;
A
#
# COMPACT_ATOMS: atom_id res chain seq x y z
N MET A 1 10.30 16.36 -3.04
CA MET A 1 9.72 17.68 -2.61
C MET A 1 10.55 18.26 -1.48
N THR A 2 10.34 19.52 -1.06
CA THR A 2 11.11 20.11 0.06
C THR A 2 10.47 19.81 1.42
N PRO A 3 11.25 19.78 2.52
CA PRO A 3 10.69 19.59 3.86
C PRO A 3 9.63 20.65 4.21
N THR A 4 9.84 21.89 3.77
CA THR A 4 8.90 23.00 3.96
C THR A 4 7.54 22.72 3.30
N ALA A 5 7.52 22.13 2.11
CA ALA A 5 6.28 21.75 1.44
C ALA A 5 5.54 20.67 2.25
N HIS A 6 6.26 19.70 2.82
CA HIS A 6 5.67 18.67 3.67
C HIS A 6 5.01 19.27 4.92
N VAL A 7 5.70 20.20 5.61
CA VAL A 7 5.17 20.90 6.80
C VAL A 7 3.87 21.65 6.48
N GLN A 8 3.77 22.27 5.30
CA GLN A 8 2.55 22.95 4.87
C GLN A 8 1.38 21.98 4.68
N VAL A 9 1.63 20.81 4.07
CA VAL A 9 0.62 19.77 3.89
C VAL A 9 0.18 19.17 5.23
N LEU A 10 1.11 18.94 6.16
CA LEU A 10 0.78 18.54 7.54
C LEU A 10 -0.07 19.60 8.25
N SER A 11 0.22 20.88 8.04
CA SER A 11 -0.58 21.98 8.60
C SER A 11 -2.01 22.01 8.03
N GLN A 12 -2.21 21.58 6.78
CA GLN A 12 -3.53 21.38 6.19
C GLN A 12 -4.26 20.18 6.80
N TYR A 13 -3.55 19.06 7.02
CA TYR A 13 -4.10 17.91 7.73
C TYR A 13 -4.56 18.27 9.15
N LEU A 14 -3.76 19.04 9.90
CA LEU A 14 -4.11 19.48 11.25
C LEU A 14 -5.36 20.37 11.30
N GLN A 15 -5.67 21.10 10.22
CA GLN A 15 -6.94 21.84 10.10
C GLN A 15 -8.13 20.91 9.84
N LEU A 16 -7.93 19.81 9.12
CA LEU A 16 -8.96 18.81 8.87
C LEU A 16 -9.23 17.91 10.09
N ALA A 17 -8.18 17.51 10.82
CA ALA A 17 -8.25 16.47 11.84
C ALA A 17 -9.38 16.65 12.88
N PRO A 18 -9.65 17.86 13.44
CA PRO A 18 -10.75 18.06 14.40
C PRO A 18 -12.15 17.78 13.82
N HIS A 19 -12.28 17.78 12.50
CA HIS A 19 -13.54 17.51 11.79
C HIS A 19 -13.65 16.06 11.30
N LEU A 20 -12.61 15.25 11.51
CA LEU A 20 -12.56 13.84 11.10
C LEU A 20 -12.87 12.86 12.24
N GLU A 21 -13.13 13.38 13.44
CA GLU A 21 -13.43 12.58 14.63
C GLU A 21 -14.57 11.58 14.38
N ILE A 22 -14.40 10.37 14.93
CA ILE A 22 -15.41 9.32 14.87
C ILE A 22 -16.29 9.46 16.12
N PRO A 23 -17.61 9.70 15.98
CA PRO A 23 -18.49 9.84 17.14
C PRO A 23 -18.42 8.62 18.07
N ALA A 24 -18.38 8.84 19.39
CA ALA A 24 -18.14 7.79 20.38
C ALA A 24 -19.20 6.67 20.35
N GLU A 25 -20.42 6.99 19.93
CA GLU A 25 -21.53 6.06 19.75
C GLU A 25 -21.43 5.24 18.45
N HIS A 26 -20.57 5.64 17.51
CA HIS A 26 -20.39 4.93 16.26
C HIS A 26 -19.57 3.64 16.49
N PRO A 27 -19.94 2.49 15.90
CA PRO A 27 -19.19 1.23 16.09
C PRO A 27 -17.70 1.32 15.75
N PHE A 28 -17.34 2.24 14.83
CA PHE A 28 -15.95 2.47 14.42
C PHE A 28 -15.11 3.24 15.44
N ALA A 29 -15.71 3.83 16.49
CA ALA A 29 -14.99 4.55 17.54
C ALA A 29 -14.36 3.60 18.58
N ARG A 30 -14.75 2.32 18.59
CA ARG A 30 -14.26 1.38 19.59
C ARG A 30 -12.73 1.28 19.55
N PRO A 31 -12.05 1.25 20.71
CA PRO A 31 -10.62 1.06 20.79
C PRO A 31 -10.23 -0.35 20.33
N VAL A 32 -9.27 -0.44 19.43
CA VAL A 32 -8.71 -1.69 18.91
C VAL A 32 -7.20 -1.63 19.02
N LEU A 33 -6.60 -2.63 19.66
CA LEU A 33 -5.18 -2.89 19.56
C LEU A 33 -4.95 -3.78 18.34
N ARG A 34 -4.11 -3.33 17.42
CA ARG A 34 -3.77 -4.08 16.21
C ARG A 34 -2.26 -4.18 16.07
N HIS A 35 -1.80 -5.34 15.61
CA HIS A 35 -0.40 -5.54 15.28
C HIS A 35 0.03 -4.62 14.13
N PRO A 36 1.13 -3.85 14.26
CA PRO A 36 1.55 -2.89 13.23
C PRO A 36 2.12 -3.56 11.98
N ASP A 37 2.88 -4.66 12.14
CA ASP A 37 3.38 -5.46 11.01
C ASP A 37 3.02 -6.94 11.17
N PHE A 38 1.84 -7.34 10.71
CA PHE A 38 1.39 -8.73 10.85
C PHE A 38 1.90 -9.60 9.69
N SER A 39 3.23 -9.73 9.61
CA SER A 39 3.97 -10.54 8.65
C SER A 39 4.25 -11.95 9.18
N PRO A 40 4.52 -12.95 8.31
CA PRO A 40 4.91 -14.30 8.74
C PRO A 40 6.15 -14.32 9.64
N ASN A 41 7.08 -13.38 9.48
CA ASN A 41 8.28 -13.26 10.31
C ASN A 41 7.96 -12.95 11.78
N ASN A 42 6.79 -12.37 12.04
CA ASN A 42 6.31 -12.01 13.37
C ASN A 42 5.39 -13.07 13.99
N ILE A 43 5.23 -14.23 13.34
CA ILE A 43 4.37 -15.33 13.79
C ILE A 43 5.25 -16.55 14.14
N LEU A 44 5.23 -16.94 15.41
CA LEU A 44 5.94 -18.12 15.89
C LEU A 44 5.05 -19.36 15.72
N VAL A 45 5.60 -20.40 15.09
CA VAL A 45 4.93 -21.70 14.90
C VAL A 45 5.74 -22.82 15.55
N ASN A 46 5.05 -23.81 16.12
CA ASN A 46 5.69 -25.04 16.63
C ASN A 46 5.87 -26.09 15.53
N SER A 47 6.42 -27.25 15.88
CA SER A 47 6.61 -28.39 14.96
C SER A 47 5.30 -28.95 14.39
N ASP A 48 4.16 -28.69 15.05
CA ASP A 48 2.83 -29.13 14.64
C ASP A 48 2.11 -28.08 13.77
N ASN A 49 2.81 -26.99 13.39
CA ASN A 49 2.30 -25.83 12.65
C ASN A 49 1.21 -25.03 13.39
N GLU A 50 1.19 -25.09 14.71
CA GLU A 50 0.29 -24.27 15.53
C GLU A 50 0.95 -22.92 15.84
N ILE A 51 0.16 -21.85 15.82
CA ILE A 51 0.62 -20.52 16.21
C ILE A 51 0.82 -20.50 17.73
N VAL A 52 2.07 -20.36 18.17
CA VAL A 52 2.45 -20.33 19.59
C VAL A 52 2.78 -18.93 20.10
N GLY A 53 2.92 -17.96 19.21
CA GLY A 53 3.19 -16.58 19.60
C GLY A 53 3.12 -15.60 18.44
N VAL A 54 2.90 -14.34 18.79
CA VAL A 54 3.04 -13.19 17.89
C VAL A 54 3.99 -12.21 18.58
N ILE A 55 5.06 -11.83 17.89
CA ILE A 55 6.12 -10.96 18.40
C ILE A 55 6.13 -9.63 17.65
N ASP A 56 7.02 -8.72 18.03
CA ASP A 56 7.22 -7.43 17.36
C ASP A 56 6.05 -6.42 17.50
N TRP A 57 5.50 -6.36 18.72
CA TRP A 57 4.44 -5.40 19.10
C TRP A 57 4.95 -3.96 19.30
N GLN A 58 6.20 -3.66 18.97
CA GLN A 58 6.73 -2.30 19.07
C GLN A 58 5.93 -1.35 18.18
N HIS A 59 5.71 -0.12 18.64
CA HIS A 59 4.86 0.89 17.97
C HIS A 59 3.37 0.51 17.83
N ALA A 60 2.91 -0.61 18.41
CA ALA A 60 1.49 -0.90 18.47
C ALA A 60 0.74 0.18 19.26
N ALA A 61 -0.36 0.66 18.69
CA ALA A 61 -1.21 1.69 19.31
C ALA A 61 -2.66 1.19 19.39
N VAL A 62 -3.35 1.64 20.43
CA VAL A 62 -4.81 1.48 20.52
C VAL A 62 -5.44 2.62 19.73
N LEU A 63 -6.14 2.29 18.65
CA LEU A 63 -6.78 3.25 17.77
C LEU A 63 -8.28 2.94 17.63
N PRO A 64 -9.12 3.92 17.29
CA PRO A 64 -10.47 3.66 16.81
C PRO A 64 -10.44 2.67 15.64
N LEU A 65 -11.34 1.70 15.63
CA LEU A 65 -11.48 0.73 14.54
C LEU A 65 -11.47 1.38 13.15
N GLY A 66 -12.15 2.53 12.99
CA GLY A 66 -12.24 3.22 11.71
C GLY A 66 -10.91 3.76 11.16
N LEU A 67 -9.87 3.86 12.00
CA LEU A 67 -8.52 4.28 11.61
C LEU A 67 -7.57 3.09 11.37
N CYS A 68 -7.85 1.91 11.92
CA CYS A 68 -6.96 0.74 11.82
C CYS A 68 -7.58 -0.48 11.10
N ALA A 69 -8.81 -0.36 10.60
CA ALA A 69 -9.45 -1.38 9.75
C ALA A 69 -8.70 -1.48 8.43
N ASN A 70 -8.07 -2.64 8.21
CA ASN A 70 -7.33 -2.98 7.00
C ASN A 70 -7.24 -4.52 6.85
N ILE A 71 -6.78 -4.98 5.69
CA ILE A 71 -6.25 -6.34 5.44
C ILE A 71 -4.72 -6.25 5.57
N PRO A 72 -4.06 -7.10 6.38
CA PRO A 72 -2.59 -7.10 6.45
C PRO A 72 -1.97 -7.39 5.07
N SER A 73 -0.83 -6.78 4.77
CA SER A 73 -0.21 -6.81 3.45
C SER A 73 -0.01 -8.23 2.90
N TYR A 74 0.39 -9.19 3.75
CA TYR A 74 0.59 -10.59 3.35
C TYR A 74 -0.70 -11.37 3.04
N PHE A 75 -1.86 -10.87 3.47
CA PHE A 75 -3.18 -11.41 3.09
C PHE A 75 -3.85 -10.56 2.02
N GLN A 76 -3.28 -9.42 1.65
CA GLN A 76 -3.87 -8.47 0.73
C GLN A 76 -3.46 -8.78 -0.72
N ASN A 77 -4.41 -8.78 -1.65
CA ASN A 77 -4.14 -9.03 -3.07
C ASN A 77 -4.89 -8.02 -3.97
N TRP A 78 -4.80 -6.72 -3.65
CA TRP A 78 -5.36 -5.65 -4.48
C TRP A 78 -4.66 -5.58 -5.85
N GLY A 79 -5.39 -5.16 -6.89
CA GLY A 79 -4.93 -5.22 -8.28
C GLY A 79 -5.21 -6.55 -8.98
N ASP A 80 -5.55 -7.61 -8.25
CA ASP A 80 -6.02 -8.87 -8.82
C ASP A 80 -7.56 -8.83 -9.02
N PRO A 81 -8.07 -8.97 -10.26
CA PRO A 81 -9.50 -8.83 -10.53
C PRO A 81 -10.41 -9.84 -9.81
N VAL A 82 -9.89 -11.02 -9.44
CA VAL A 82 -10.63 -12.05 -8.70
C VAL A 82 -10.79 -11.62 -7.24
N SER A 83 -9.70 -11.14 -6.64
CA SER A 83 -9.61 -10.69 -5.25
C SER A 83 -10.43 -9.43 -5.01
N GLU A 84 -10.35 -8.44 -5.92
CA GLU A 84 -11.13 -7.20 -5.81
C GLU A 84 -12.64 -7.43 -5.84
N ARG A 85 -13.09 -8.44 -6.60
CA ARG A 85 -14.51 -8.82 -6.65
C ARG A 85 -14.93 -9.71 -5.50
N LEU A 86 -14.00 -10.12 -4.64
CA LEU A 86 -14.18 -11.17 -3.64
C LEU A 86 -14.81 -12.43 -4.26
N ALA A 87 -14.43 -12.74 -5.50
CA ALA A 87 -14.90 -13.93 -6.18
C ALA A 87 -14.24 -15.18 -5.58
N THR A 88 -14.92 -16.32 -5.64
CA THR A 88 -14.34 -17.57 -5.15
C THR A 88 -13.06 -17.89 -5.93
N PRO A 89 -11.91 -17.99 -5.26
CA PRO A 89 -10.63 -18.20 -5.92
C PRO A 89 -10.54 -19.62 -6.46
N MET A 90 -9.64 -19.83 -7.43
CA MET A 90 -9.37 -21.16 -7.95
C MET A 90 -8.65 -21.99 -6.87
N VAL A 91 -9.27 -23.10 -6.44
CA VAL A 91 -8.73 -23.97 -5.38
C VAL A 91 -8.09 -25.24 -5.95
N LYS A 92 -8.43 -25.59 -7.20
CA LYS A 92 -7.86 -26.75 -7.90
C LYS A 92 -6.74 -26.30 -8.83
N ARG A 93 -5.69 -27.11 -8.91
CA ARG A 93 -4.60 -26.89 -9.87
C ARG A 93 -5.14 -27.01 -11.31
N PRO A 94 -4.64 -26.18 -12.26
CA PRO A 94 -4.95 -26.34 -13.68
C PRO A 94 -4.63 -27.75 -14.18
N GLU A 95 -5.38 -28.24 -15.16
CA GLU A 95 -5.18 -29.60 -15.70
C GLU A 95 -3.79 -29.79 -16.33
N ASN A 96 -3.22 -28.74 -16.89
CA ASN A 96 -1.88 -28.74 -17.48
C ASN A 96 -0.76 -28.43 -16.48
N PHE A 97 -1.05 -28.29 -15.18
CA PHE A 97 -0.08 -27.82 -14.19
C PHE A 97 1.22 -28.64 -14.18
N ASP A 98 1.11 -29.98 -14.19
CA ASP A 98 2.27 -30.87 -14.13
C ASP A 98 3.07 -30.90 -15.45
N THR A 99 2.61 -30.21 -16.50
CA THR A 99 3.31 -30.07 -17.79
C THR A 99 4.06 -28.75 -17.95
N LEU A 100 3.87 -27.82 -17.01
CA LEU A 100 4.50 -26.50 -17.01
C LEU A 100 5.92 -26.55 -16.44
N SER A 101 6.73 -25.55 -16.76
CA SER A 101 8.05 -25.37 -16.14
C SER A 101 7.93 -25.11 -14.63
N GLU A 102 9.00 -25.37 -13.86
CA GLU A 102 9.00 -25.14 -12.41
C GLU A 102 8.66 -23.69 -12.04
N ALA A 103 9.18 -22.73 -12.79
CA ALA A 103 8.91 -21.30 -12.59
C ALA A 103 7.43 -20.95 -12.83
N GLU A 104 6.81 -21.50 -13.87
CA GLU A 104 5.37 -21.31 -14.13
C GLU A 104 4.51 -21.99 -13.06
N GLN A 105 4.91 -23.17 -12.62
CA GLN A 105 4.23 -23.88 -11.52
C GLN A 105 4.28 -23.08 -10.21
N GLU A 106 5.42 -22.49 -9.88
CA GLU A 106 5.60 -21.65 -8.70
C GLU A 106 4.78 -20.36 -8.79
N SER A 107 4.79 -19.69 -9.94
CA SER A 107 3.96 -18.51 -10.19
C SER A 107 2.46 -18.79 -10.02
N ILE A 108 1.97 -19.93 -10.53
CA ILE A 108 0.58 -20.36 -10.33
C ILE A 108 0.29 -20.65 -8.85
N LYS A 109 1.17 -21.37 -8.15
CA LYS A 109 1.01 -21.66 -6.72
C LYS A 109 0.94 -20.36 -5.91
N GLU A 110 1.79 -19.39 -6.21
CA GLU A 110 1.84 -18.11 -5.50
C GLU A 110 0.58 -17.27 -5.77
N THR A 111 0.13 -17.22 -7.03
CA THR A 111 -1.13 -16.55 -7.40
C THR A 111 -2.31 -17.17 -6.66
N MET A 112 -2.42 -18.50 -6.67
CA MET A 112 -3.47 -19.22 -5.93
C MET A 112 -3.38 -18.92 -4.42
N ARG A 113 -2.17 -18.95 -3.83
CA ARG A 113 -1.95 -18.66 -2.42
C ARG A 113 -2.47 -17.26 -2.04
N LYS A 114 -2.09 -16.22 -2.79
CA LYS A 114 -2.52 -14.83 -2.54
C LYS A 114 -4.03 -14.67 -2.66
N GLN A 115 -4.64 -15.21 -3.72
CA GLN A 115 -6.09 -15.14 -3.91
C GLN A 115 -6.86 -15.86 -2.80
N ILE A 116 -6.42 -17.05 -2.42
CA ILE A 116 -7.03 -17.85 -1.34
C ILE A 116 -6.90 -17.12 0.00
N ALA A 117 -5.71 -16.63 0.33
CA ALA A 117 -5.45 -15.90 1.57
C ALA A 117 -6.33 -14.65 1.70
N HIS A 118 -6.40 -13.84 0.64
CA HIS A 118 -7.24 -12.65 0.58
C HIS A 118 -8.72 -12.97 0.75
N PHE A 119 -9.22 -13.94 -0.03
CA PHE A 119 -10.61 -14.34 0.03
C PHE A 119 -11.01 -14.83 1.42
N TYR A 120 -10.22 -15.71 2.04
CA TYR A 120 -10.51 -16.20 3.38
C TYR A 120 -10.44 -15.10 4.44
N TYR A 121 -9.45 -14.20 4.37
CA TYR A 121 -9.37 -13.08 5.30
C TYR A 121 -10.64 -12.22 5.21
N ALA A 122 -11.05 -11.83 4.00
CA ALA A 122 -12.24 -11.02 3.79
C ALA A 122 -13.52 -11.74 4.23
N ALA A 123 -13.70 -13.01 3.84
CA ALA A 123 -14.89 -13.80 4.16
C ALA A 123 -15.02 -14.08 5.67
N LEU A 124 -13.93 -14.43 6.35
CA LEU A 124 -13.94 -14.66 7.80
C LEU A 124 -14.15 -13.36 8.56
N THR A 125 -13.53 -12.25 8.12
CA THR A 125 -13.76 -10.92 8.72
C THR A 125 -15.23 -10.51 8.58
N MET A 126 -15.83 -10.70 7.40
CA MET A 126 -17.24 -10.44 7.17
C MET A 126 -18.15 -11.26 8.11
N LYS A 127 -17.82 -12.54 8.32
CA LYS A 127 -18.64 -13.45 9.13
C LYS A 127 -18.47 -13.23 10.64
N GLN A 128 -17.25 -12.99 11.10
CA GLN A 128 -16.91 -13.00 12.52
C GLN A 128 -16.79 -11.60 13.12
N LEU A 129 -16.42 -10.60 12.31
CA LEU A 129 -16.14 -9.23 12.74
C LEU A 129 -16.87 -8.23 11.80
N PRO A 130 -18.22 -8.23 11.79
CA PRO A 130 -19.00 -7.45 10.83
C PRO A 130 -18.67 -5.95 10.84
N ASP A 131 -18.49 -5.35 12.02
CA ASP A 131 -18.11 -3.93 12.10
C ASP A 131 -16.72 -3.64 11.51
N HIS A 132 -15.78 -4.60 11.57
CA HIS A 132 -14.46 -4.46 10.95
C HIS A 132 -14.61 -4.49 9.42
N PHE A 133 -15.40 -5.44 8.92
CA PHE A 133 -15.70 -5.53 7.51
C PHE A 133 -16.41 -4.27 7.00
N ASP A 134 -17.35 -3.72 7.79
CA ASP A 134 -18.03 -2.46 7.50
C ASP A 134 -17.07 -1.27 7.49
N ALA A 135 -16.12 -1.19 8.42
CA ALA A 135 -15.10 -0.15 8.41
C ALA A 135 -14.18 -0.25 7.18
N LEU A 136 -13.77 -1.47 6.82
CA LEU A 136 -12.92 -1.75 5.65
C LEU A 136 -13.59 -1.38 4.32
N ARG A 137 -14.89 -1.65 4.17
CA ARG A 137 -15.65 -1.32 2.94
C ARG A 137 -16.11 0.13 2.89
N ASN A 138 -16.15 0.82 4.03
CA ASN A 138 -16.62 2.20 4.09
C ASN A 138 -15.51 3.14 3.59
N TYR A 139 -15.71 3.68 2.40
CA TYR A 139 -14.74 4.56 1.76
C TYR A 139 -14.36 5.77 2.63
N ASN A 140 -15.32 6.41 3.32
CA ASN A 140 -15.04 7.57 4.18
C ASN A 140 -14.26 7.19 5.45
N SER A 141 -14.42 5.96 5.95
CA SER A 141 -13.57 5.40 7.02
C SER A 141 -12.16 5.14 6.50
N MET A 142 -12.04 4.48 5.34
CA MET A 142 -10.76 4.20 4.71
C MET A 142 -9.98 5.47 4.36
N LEU A 143 -10.65 6.54 3.92
CA LEU A 143 -10.02 7.82 3.65
C LEU A 143 -9.50 8.49 4.93
N ARG A 144 -10.22 8.38 6.06
CA ARG A 144 -9.73 8.82 7.37
C ARG A 144 -8.50 8.05 7.81
N ALA A 145 -8.53 6.71 7.69
CA ALA A 145 -7.41 5.85 7.99
C ALA A 145 -6.19 6.20 7.13
N LYS A 146 -6.37 6.39 5.82
CA LYS A 146 -5.34 6.81 4.87
C LYS A 146 -4.72 8.16 5.26
N LEU A 147 -5.53 9.16 5.56
CA LEU A 147 -5.05 10.47 6.03
C LEU A 147 -4.24 10.37 7.32
N PHE A 148 -4.74 9.61 8.30
CA PHE A 148 -4.04 9.38 9.58
C PHE A 148 -2.68 8.68 9.36
N THR A 149 -2.65 7.60 8.59
CA THR A 149 -1.42 6.86 8.29
C THR A 149 -0.40 7.72 7.56
N LEU A 150 -0.82 8.45 6.52
CA LEU A 150 0.08 9.31 5.74
C LEU A 150 0.62 10.49 6.54
N ALA A 151 -0.19 11.06 7.45
CA ALA A 151 0.25 12.17 8.30
C ALA A 151 1.15 11.72 9.47
N GLY A 152 1.02 10.46 9.91
CA GLY A 152 1.83 9.88 10.99
C GLY A 152 3.13 9.23 10.55
N ALA A 153 3.33 9.04 9.23
CA ALA A 153 4.53 8.42 8.69
C ALA A 153 5.75 9.37 8.76
N PRO A 154 6.97 8.83 8.97
CA PRO A 154 8.20 9.59 8.74
C PRO A 154 8.25 10.16 7.33
N TRP A 155 8.79 11.37 7.18
CA TRP A 155 8.92 11.99 5.85
C TRP A 155 10.16 11.46 5.12
N GLU A 156 9.93 10.62 4.12
CA GLU A 156 10.96 10.01 3.27
C GLU A 156 10.95 10.60 1.84
N GLY A 157 10.62 11.89 1.72
CA GLY A 157 10.57 12.61 0.44
C GLY A 157 9.20 12.62 -0.24
N ASP A 158 8.27 11.74 0.17
CA ASP A 158 6.88 11.74 -0.28
C ASP A 158 6.05 12.79 0.47
N THR A 159 5.59 13.80 -0.26
CA THR A 159 4.60 14.79 0.21
C THR A 159 3.32 14.73 -0.61
N LEU A 160 3.38 14.08 -1.77
CA LEU A 160 2.32 14.10 -2.75
C LEU A 160 1.17 13.20 -2.31
N SER A 161 1.48 12.04 -1.73
CA SER A 161 0.45 11.09 -1.26
C SER A 161 -0.46 11.72 -0.22
N LEU A 162 0.10 12.40 0.79
CA LEU A 162 -0.69 13.09 1.82
C LEU A 162 -1.50 14.24 1.21
N LYS A 163 -0.87 15.05 0.35
CA LYS A 163 -1.57 16.15 -0.33
C LYS A 163 -2.73 15.66 -1.19
N HIS A 164 -2.53 14.59 -1.94
CA HIS A 164 -3.56 13.96 -2.75
C HIS A 164 -4.70 13.45 -1.88
N ALA A 165 -4.42 12.77 -0.76
CA ALA A 165 -5.45 12.31 0.18
C ALA A 165 -6.25 13.47 0.82
N ILE A 166 -5.60 14.60 1.12
CA ILE A 166 -6.26 15.81 1.62
C ILE A 166 -7.19 16.41 0.55
N ILE A 167 -6.74 16.46 -0.71
CA ILE A 167 -7.56 16.94 -1.83
C ILE A 167 -8.75 16.01 -2.08
N GLU A 168 -8.54 14.69 -2.00
CA GLU A 168 -9.58 13.67 -2.09
C GLU A 168 -10.65 13.89 -1.00
N ALA A 169 -10.23 14.20 0.23
CA ALA A 169 -11.14 14.57 1.33
C ALA A 169 -11.86 15.91 1.09
N TYR A 170 -11.16 16.91 0.55
CA TYR A 170 -11.76 18.20 0.18
C TYR A 170 -12.85 18.05 -0.89
N GLN A 171 -12.58 17.29 -1.96
CA GLN A 171 -13.53 17.07 -3.05
C GLN A 171 -14.78 16.31 -2.62
N LYS A 172 -14.64 15.42 -1.63
CA LYS A 172 -15.74 14.62 -1.09
C LYS A 172 -16.35 15.21 0.17
N TRP A 173 -15.98 16.43 0.55
CA TRP A 173 -16.41 17.04 1.81
C TRP A 173 -17.94 17.35 1.82
N PRO A 174 -18.65 17.13 2.94
CA PRO A 174 -18.19 16.42 4.13
C PRO A 174 -18.08 14.92 3.86
N ILE A 175 -17.20 14.23 4.61
CA ILE A 175 -17.01 12.77 4.50
C ILE A 175 -17.72 12.01 5.64
N PRO A 176 -19.07 12.00 5.75
CA PRO A 176 -19.76 11.43 6.89
C PRO A 176 -19.57 9.91 6.99
N LEU A 177 -19.66 9.37 8.21
CA LEU A 177 -19.83 7.94 8.42
C LEU A 177 -21.31 7.60 8.41
N GLU A 178 -21.68 6.41 7.93
CA GLU A 178 -23.07 5.98 7.95
C GLU A 178 -23.62 5.97 9.38
N LYS A 179 -24.92 6.22 9.57
CA LYS A 179 -25.57 6.26 10.90
C LYS A 179 -25.09 7.36 11.87
N SER A 180 -24.19 8.25 11.45
CA SER A 180 -23.79 9.40 12.27
C SER A 180 -24.64 10.63 11.94
N SER A 181 -25.14 11.29 13.00
CA SER A 181 -25.87 12.55 12.89
C SER A 181 -24.86 13.69 12.98
N TYR A 182 -24.44 14.27 11.86
CA TYR A 182 -23.57 15.45 11.89
C TYR A 182 -24.43 16.70 12.15
N PRO A 183 -24.27 17.39 13.30
CA PRO A 183 -25.19 18.44 13.68
C PRO A 183 -25.10 19.71 12.84
N ASN A 184 -24.07 19.90 11.99
CA ASN A 184 -24.00 21.01 11.03
C ASN A 184 -23.06 20.63 9.87
N VAL A 185 -23.45 20.93 8.63
CA VAL A 185 -22.53 20.85 7.48
C VAL A 185 -21.54 22.00 7.59
N VAL A 186 -20.33 21.70 8.07
CA VAL A 186 -19.23 22.67 8.14
C VAL A 186 -18.58 22.75 6.77
N ASN A 187 -18.27 23.95 6.28
CA ASN A 187 -17.43 24.11 5.09
C ASN A 187 -16.09 23.39 5.30
N CYS A 188 -15.47 22.89 4.23
CA CYS A 188 -14.16 22.25 4.35
C CYS A 188 -13.14 23.25 4.92
N PRO A 189 -12.41 22.91 6.00
CA PRO A 189 -11.49 23.85 6.66
C PRO A 189 -10.28 24.18 5.77
N VAL A 190 -10.00 23.35 4.77
CA VAL A 190 -8.98 23.58 3.75
C VAL A 190 -9.65 23.94 2.43
N GLN A 191 -8.97 24.73 1.62
CA GLN A 191 -9.45 25.19 0.32
C GLN A 191 -8.34 24.99 -0.71
N PHE A 192 -8.71 24.60 -1.91
CA PHE A 192 -7.79 24.39 -3.02
C PHE A 192 -8.34 25.04 -4.28
N THR A 193 -7.45 25.66 -5.05
CA THR A 193 -7.81 26.15 -6.39
C THR A 193 -7.92 24.99 -7.38
N ARG A 194 -8.59 25.23 -8.51
CA ARG A 194 -8.72 24.21 -9.56
C ARG A 194 -7.35 23.81 -10.11
N GLU A 195 -6.44 24.77 -10.21
CA GLU A 195 -5.07 24.58 -10.69
C GLU A 195 -4.27 23.70 -9.73
N GLU A 196 -4.41 23.90 -8.41
CA GLU A 196 -3.75 23.08 -7.40
C GLU A 196 -4.23 21.63 -7.41
N ILE A 197 -5.54 21.43 -7.56
CA ILE A 197 -6.16 20.11 -7.67
C ILE A 197 -5.65 19.40 -8.92
N LEU A 198 -5.73 20.06 -10.07
CA LEU A 198 -5.31 19.46 -11.34
C LEU A 198 -3.83 19.10 -11.32
N LYS A 199 -2.99 20.00 -10.80
CA LYS A 199 -1.55 19.73 -10.66
C LYS A 199 -1.30 18.53 -9.76
N CYS A 200 -1.91 18.49 -8.58
CA CYS A 200 -1.70 17.38 -7.63
C CYS A 200 -2.15 16.03 -8.21
N VAL A 201 -3.29 15.98 -8.90
CA VAL A 201 -3.80 14.76 -9.52
C VAL A 201 -2.88 14.30 -10.65
N THR A 202 -2.41 15.21 -11.50
CA THR A 202 -1.47 14.88 -12.58
C THR A 202 -0.13 14.39 -12.04
N ASP A 203 0.46 15.13 -11.10
CA ASP A 203 1.74 14.75 -10.50
C ASP A 203 1.62 13.37 -9.80
N PHE A 204 0.51 13.11 -9.10
CA PHE A 204 0.28 11.85 -8.39
C PHE A 204 0.03 10.67 -9.33
N ALA A 205 -0.62 10.90 -10.47
CA ALA A 205 -0.76 9.88 -11.52
C ALA A 205 0.60 9.50 -12.12
N GLN A 206 1.45 10.49 -12.42
CA GLN A 206 2.80 10.25 -12.93
C GLN A 206 3.70 9.52 -11.94
N GLU A 207 3.58 9.85 -10.64
CA GLU A 207 4.36 9.15 -9.60
C GLU A 207 3.89 7.69 -9.42
N GLN A 208 2.58 7.43 -9.47
CA GLN A 208 2.06 6.06 -9.45
C GLN A 208 2.50 5.24 -10.65
N GLU A 209 2.52 5.82 -11.85
CA GLU A 209 3.02 5.15 -13.06
C GLU A 209 4.48 4.73 -12.90
N LYS A 210 5.35 5.64 -12.42
CA LYS A 210 6.76 5.33 -12.14
C LYS A 210 6.94 4.27 -11.06
N LEU A 211 6.14 4.32 -9.99
CA LEU A 211 6.18 3.30 -8.93
C LEU A 211 5.73 1.94 -9.44
N GLN A 212 4.76 1.89 -10.36
CA GLN A 212 4.33 0.67 -11.02
C GLN A 212 5.43 0.11 -11.92
N GLU A 213 6.02 0.93 -12.79
CA GLU A 213 7.17 0.55 -13.63
C GLU A 213 8.32 0.00 -12.78
N PHE A 214 8.66 0.67 -11.68
CA PHE A 214 9.70 0.21 -10.76
C PHE A 214 9.33 -1.12 -10.10
N THR A 215 8.07 -1.34 -9.75
CA THR A 215 7.58 -2.62 -9.20
C THR A 215 7.71 -3.74 -10.23
N GLU A 216 7.36 -3.48 -11.48
CA GLU A 216 7.51 -4.43 -12.60
C GLU A 216 8.99 -4.75 -12.85
N MET A 217 9.87 -3.75 -12.83
CA MET A 217 11.32 -3.95 -12.94
C MET A 217 11.87 -4.84 -11.82
N LYS A 218 11.46 -4.62 -10.56
CA LYS A 218 11.85 -5.48 -9.43
C LYS A 218 11.36 -6.91 -9.59
N ALA A 219 10.12 -7.08 -10.05
CA ALA A 219 9.56 -8.40 -10.33
C ALA A 219 10.34 -9.12 -11.44
N CYS A 220 10.73 -8.42 -12.51
CA CYS A 220 11.59 -8.96 -13.55
C CYS A 220 12.96 -9.35 -13.03
N ALA A 221 13.57 -8.51 -12.17
CA ALA A 221 14.87 -8.78 -11.55
C ALA A 221 14.80 -9.84 -10.44
N ASN A 222 13.61 -10.35 -10.09
CA ASN A 222 13.39 -11.32 -9.01
C ASN A 222 13.98 -10.88 -7.67
N VAL A 223 13.86 -9.58 -7.35
CA VAL A 223 14.28 -9.00 -6.08
C VAL A 223 13.06 -8.64 -5.25
N ASP A 224 13.17 -8.72 -3.93
CA ASP A 224 12.08 -8.37 -3.03
C ASP A 224 11.87 -6.84 -2.92
N SER A 225 11.00 -6.40 -2.01
CA SER A 225 10.72 -4.97 -1.81
C SER A 225 11.92 -4.12 -1.42
N VAL A 226 12.95 -4.74 -0.83
CA VAL A 226 14.17 -4.08 -0.33
C VAL A 226 15.43 -4.50 -1.10
N GLY A 227 15.29 -5.25 -2.20
CA GLY A 227 16.42 -5.68 -3.04
C GLY A 227 17.11 -6.96 -2.57
N TRP A 228 16.54 -7.71 -1.62
CA TRP A 228 17.11 -8.95 -1.10
C TRP A 228 16.94 -10.12 -2.08
N VAL A 229 17.93 -11.01 -2.07
CA VAL A 229 17.97 -12.27 -2.83
C VAL A 229 18.54 -13.40 -1.95
N PRO A 230 18.18 -14.68 -2.21
CA PRO A 230 18.54 -15.80 -1.33
C PRO A 230 20.02 -16.15 -1.24
N ASP A 231 20.76 -15.99 -2.34
CA ASP A 231 22.16 -16.41 -2.46
C ASP A 231 22.88 -15.67 -3.60
N ASP A 232 24.19 -15.89 -3.71
CA ASP A 232 25.06 -15.26 -4.70
C ASP A 232 24.69 -15.60 -6.16
N GLU A 233 24.08 -16.78 -6.40
CA GLU A 233 23.66 -17.18 -7.74
C GLU A 233 22.44 -16.36 -8.19
N HIS A 234 21.46 -16.18 -7.31
CA HIS A 234 20.32 -15.31 -7.57
C HIS A 234 20.76 -13.85 -7.71
N LEU A 235 21.72 -13.40 -6.90
CA LEU A 235 22.27 -12.05 -7.00
C LEU A 235 22.86 -11.79 -8.40
N GLU A 236 23.67 -12.71 -8.93
CA GLU A 236 24.26 -12.49 -10.26
C GLU A 236 23.18 -12.50 -11.36
N LYS A 237 22.18 -13.38 -11.27
CA LYS A 237 21.03 -13.39 -12.19
C LYS A 237 20.26 -12.06 -12.15
N SER A 238 19.97 -11.55 -10.96
CA SER A 238 19.28 -10.27 -10.77
C SER A 238 20.11 -9.11 -11.32
N ARG A 239 21.44 -9.12 -11.14
CA ARG A 239 22.36 -8.13 -11.71
C ARG A 239 22.37 -8.18 -13.24
N ASP A 240 22.38 -9.37 -13.83
CA ASP A 240 22.31 -9.53 -15.29
C ASP A 240 21.01 -8.96 -15.85
N ILE A 241 19.88 -9.24 -15.20
CA ILE A 241 18.58 -8.69 -15.60
C ILE A 241 18.58 -7.16 -15.45
N ALA A 242 19.11 -6.62 -14.35
CA ALA A 242 19.22 -5.18 -14.15
C ALA A 242 20.08 -4.51 -15.23
N ARG A 243 21.21 -5.12 -15.64
CA ARG A 243 22.05 -4.66 -16.76
C ARG A 243 21.27 -4.68 -18.09
N ILE A 244 20.50 -5.72 -18.36
CA ILE A 244 19.67 -5.84 -19.57
C ILE A 244 18.61 -4.73 -19.60
N ILE A 245 17.90 -4.51 -18.48
CA ILE A 245 16.90 -3.44 -18.36
C ILE A 245 17.55 -2.08 -18.60
N LYS A 246 18.68 -1.79 -17.95
CA LYS A 246 19.42 -0.53 -18.12
C LYS A 246 19.83 -0.29 -19.57
N ALA A 247 20.38 -1.32 -20.23
CA ALA A 247 20.78 -1.23 -21.64
C ALA A 247 19.58 -0.97 -22.56
N GLY A 248 18.46 -1.68 -22.34
CA GLY A 248 17.23 -1.50 -23.08
C GLY A 248 16.67 -0.08 -22.92
N LEU A 249 16.63 0.46 -21.70
CA LEU A 249 16.19 1.83 -21.43
C LEU A 249 17.08 2.86 -22.15
N LEU A 250 18.41 2.68 -22.14
CA LEU A 250 19.35 3.57 -22.84
C LEU A 250 19.17 3.54 -24.37
N GLU A 251 18.92 2.36 -24.95
CA GLU A 251 18.68 2.19 -26.37
C GLU A 251 17.38 2.86 -26.83
N HIS A 252 16.31 2.75 -26.03
CA HIS A 252 15.00 3.29 -26.34
C HIS A 252 14.81 4.75 -25.88
N SER A 253 15.79 5.33 -25.18
CA SER A 253 15.79 6.73 -24.78
C SER A 253 15.83 7.65 -26.00
N THR A 254 14.90 8.60 -26.05
CA THR A 254 14.74 9.53 -27.17
C THR A 254 15.44 10.87 -26.92
N THR A 255 15.70 11.20 -25.65
CA THR A 255 16.34 12.45 -25.24
C THR A 255 17.66 12.21 -24.51
N GLU A 256 18.59 13.18 -24.56
CA GLU A 256 19.85 13.06 -23.80
C GLU A 256 19.61 13.16 -22.29
N LEU A 257 18.57 13.89 -21.87
CA LEU A 257 18.19 14.00 -20.46
C LEU A 257 17.71 12.65 -19.90
N GLU A 258 16.95 11.86 -20.67
CA GLU A 258 16.61 10.48 -20.30
C GLU A 258 17.86 9.60 -20.16
N ARG A 259 18.79 9.69 -21.12
CA ARG A 259 20.04 8.91 -21.07
C ARG A 259 20.90 9.28 -19.88
N GLU A 260 21.01 10.57 -19.55
CA GLU A 260 21.74 11.04 -18.38
C GLU A 260 21.09 10.55 -17.08
N ALA A 261 19.76 10.63 -16.99
CA ALA A 261 19.02 10.10 -15.84
C ALA A 261 19.25 8.58 -15.66
N ILE A 262 19.20 7.79 -16.73
CA ILE A 262 19.45 6.34 -16.65
C ILE A 262 20.92 6.04 -16.34
N ARG A 263 21.88 6.83 -16.83
CA ARG A 263 23.30 6.60 -16.53
C ARG A 263 23.64 6.85 -15.06
N ASN A 264 23.07 7.91 -14.48
CA ASN A 264 23.47 8.42 -13.16
C ASN A 264 22.51 8.05 -12.03
N HIS A 265 21.27 7.70 -12.35
CA HIS A 265 20.19 7.50 -11.36
C HIS A 265 19.42 6.21 -11.62
N PHE A 266 20.07 5.18 -12.17
CA PHE A 266 19.42 3.88 -12.32
C PHE A 266 19.18 3.27 -10.93
N PRO A 267 17.95 2.79 -10.63
CA PRO A 267 17.60 2.35 -9.28
C PRO A 267 18.40 1.15 -8.74
N PHE A 268 19.02 0.36 -9.61
CA PHE A 268 19.79 -0.83 -9.22
C PHE A 268 21.32 -0.64 -9.30
N ASP A 269 21.79 0.57 -9.59
CA ASP A 269 23.22 0.88 -9.49
C ASP A 269 23.62 1.01 -8.02
N ASP A 270 24.87 0.65 -7.70
CA ASP A 270 25.47 0.99 -6.43
C ASP A 270 25.67 2.52 -6.40
N HIS A 271 25.02 3.20 -5.46
CA HIS A 271 25.22 4.62 -5.22
C HIS A 271 26.15 4.76 -4.01
N ASP A 272 27.29 5.45 -4.18
CA ASP A 272 28.17 5.77 -3.07
C ASP A 272 27.41 6.65 -2.06
N GLU A 273 27.12 6.11 -0.88
CA GLU A 273 26.49 6.86 0.23
C GLU A 273 27.49 7.81 0.94
N ASP A 274 28.77 7.77 0.55
CA ASP A 274 29.89 8.52 1.16
C ASP A 274 30.19 9.89 0.50
N LEU A 275 29.28 10.41 -0.35
CA LEU A 275 29.41 11.72 -1.01
C LEU A 275 28.49 12.80 -0.47
#